data_AF-A0A9W9WGP3-F1
#
_entry.id   AF-A0A9W9WGP3-F1
#
_cell.length_a   1.000
_cell.length_b   1.000
_cell.length_c   1.000
_cell.angle_alpha   90.00
_cell.angle_beta   90.00
_cell.angle_gamma   90.00
#
_symmetry.space_group_name_H-M   'P 1'
#
loop_
_entity.id
_entity.type
_entity.pdbx_description
1 polymer ?
#
loop_
_entity_poly.entity_id
_entity_poly.type
_entity_poly.pdbx_seq_one_letter_code
_entity_poly.pdbx_strand_id
1 'polypeptide(L)'
;MPMNLEGSCQCGGVEFTLQSQTPVPYQLCACSICRKIGGHIGAVNLGAIANSLNIIKGKDLIKKYSAIKDRGTPDEQRCSSERNFCSNCSTMLWLWDHHWPELIHPFASAIDTELPVPDEMVCIMNGSKPAWARWPEGKKSVHEVYGEESLEGWHKKHGLFFE
;
A
#
# COMPACT_ATOMS: atom_id res chain seq x y z
N MET A 1 18.77 -7.74 8.12
CA MET A 1 18.81 -6.28 7.91
C MET A 1 17.59 -5.89 7.09
N PRO A 2 16.88 -4.80 7.41
CA PRO A 2 15.77 -4.33 6.60
C PRO A 2 16.24 -4.08 5.16
N MET A 3 15.35 -4.31 4.20
CA MET A 3 15.61 -4.02 2.80
C MET A 3 15.49 -2.51 2.55
N ASN A 4 16.50 -1.90 1.93
CA ASN A 4 16.39 -0.54 1.42
C ASN A 4 15.51 -0.52 0.17
N LEU A 5 14.46 0.28 0.18
CA LEU A 5 13.56 0.50 -0.93
C LEU A 5 13.75 1.92 -1.46
N GLU A 6 13.92 2.03 -2.78
CA GLU A 6 13.92 3.25 -3.56
C GLU A 6 12.59 3.34 -4.30
N GLY A 7 11.98 4.53 -4.31
CA GLY A 7 10.71 4.74 -4.98
C GLY A 7 10.60 6.12 -5.61
N SER A 8 9.74 6.22 -6.61
CA SER A 8 9.51 7.44 -7.36
C SER A 8 8.05 7.57 -7.80
N CYS A 9 7.70 8.77 -8.25
CA CYS A 9 6.43 8.99 -8.95
C CYS A 9 6.60 8.81 -10.47
N GLN A 10 5.49 8.61 -11.19
CA GLN A 10 5.53 8.36 -12.63
C GLN A 10 6.20 9.50 -13.43
N CYS A 11 6.02 10.75 -13.02
CA CYS A 11 6.64 11.88 -13.71
C CYS A 11 8.11 12.15 -13.30
N GLY A 12 8.68 11.34 -12.38
CA GLY A 12 10.04 11.53 -11.87
C GLY A 12 10.25 12.79 -11.02
N GLY A 13 9.17 13.47 -10.64
CA GLY A 13 9.22 14.71 -9.84
C GLY A 13 9.47 14.45 -8.35
N VAL A 14 9.10 13.27 -7.85
CA VAL A 14 9.28 12.83 -6.46
C VAL A 14 10.14 11.57 -6.48
N GLU A 15 11.17 11.55 -5.62
CA GLU A 15 12.00 10.37 -5.33
C GLU A 15 12.17 10.26 -3.82
N PHE A 16 12.17 9.04 -3.29
CA PHE A 16 12.27 8.76 -1.86
C PHE A 16 12.92 7.40 -1.61
N THR A 17 13.46 7.22 -0.41
CA THR A 17 13.97 5.94 0.09
C THR A 17 13.37 5.62 1.44
N LEU A 18 13.27 4.34 1.79
CA LEU A 18 12.83 3.85 3.10
C LEU A 18 13.29 2.42 3.36
N GLN A 19 13.29 2.00 4.63
CA GLN A 19 13.67 0.66 5.07
C GLN A 19 12.42 -0.19 5.32
N SER A 20 12.42 -1.42 4.82
CA SER A 20 11.30 -2.35 4.94
C SER A 20 11.75 -3.70 5.49
N GLN A 21 11.09 -4.16 6.54
CA GLN A 21 11.21 -5.55 7.03
C GLN A 21 10.22 -6.49 6.33
N THR A 22 9.28 -5.92 5.56
CA THR A 22 8.16 -6.61 4.93
C THR A 22 7.99 -6.14 3.47
N PRO A 23 8.99 -6.37 2.60
CA PRO A 23 9.00 -5.81 1.24
C PRO A 23 8.18 -6.63 0.24
N VAL A 24 7.65 -7.80 0.61
CA VAL A 24 6.96 -8.68 -0.34
C VAL A 24 5.55 -8.14 -0.63
N PRO A 25 5.21 -7.84 -1.89
CA PRO A 25 3.93 -7.24 -2.30
C PRO A 25 2.80 -8.27 -2.38
N TYR A 26 2.50 -8.95 -1.28
CA TYR A 26 1.58 -10.10 -1.28
C TYR A 26 0.09 -9.72 -1.13
N GLN A 27 -0.24 -8.59 -0.48
CA GLN A 27 -1.61 -8.29 -0.07
C GLN A 27 -2.28 -7.26 -1.00
N LEU A 28 -3.28 -7.71 -1.77
CA LEU A 28 -4.05 -6.87 -2.70
C LEU A 28 -5.39 -6.48 -2.09
N CYS A 29 -5.55 -5.18 -1.82
CA CYS A 29 -6.80 -4.63 -1.33
C CYS A 29 -7.68 -4.13 -2.47
N ALA A 30 -8.85 -4.73 -2.62
CA ALA A 30 -9.83 -4.35 -3.64
C ALA A 30 -10.99 -3.55 -3.07
N CYS A 31 -10.84 -2.77 -2.00
CA CYS A 31 -11.91 -1.88 -1.52
C CYS A 31 -12.16 -0.71 -2.48
N SER A 32 -13.30 -0.02 -2.32
CA SER A 32 -13.67 1.11 -3.20
C SER A 32 -12.63 2.23 -3.23
N ILE A 33 -11.96 2.49 -2.10
CA ILE A 33 -10.89 3.48 -2.00
C ILE A 33 -9.68 3.01 -2.82
N CYS A 34 -9.16 1.82 -2.55
CA CYS A 34 -7.98 1.26 -3.21
C CYS A 34 -8.18 1.11 -4.73
N ARG A 35 -9.38 0.74 -5.20
CA ARG A 35 -9.70 0.69 -6.63
C ARG A 35 -9.71 2.06 -7.31
N LYS A 36 -10.09 3.11 -6.58
CA LYS A 36 -10.18 4.48 -7.14
C LYS A 36 -8.84 5.20 -7.15
N ILE A 37 -7.96 4.91 -6.21
CA ILE A 37 -6.67 5.60 -6.06
C ILE A 37 -5.47 4.77 -6.54
N GLY A 38 -5.53 3.44 -6.36
CA GLY A 38 -4.40 2.55 -6.60
C GLY A 38 -4.45 1.82 -7.94
N GLY A 39 -5.61 1.79 -8.60
CA GLY A 39 -5.75 1.23 -9.94
C GLY A 39 -6.92 0.25 -10.07
N HIS A 40 -7.06 -0.30 -11.28
CA HIS A 40 -8.26 -1.00 -11.74
C HIS A 40 -8.80 -2.10 -10.80
N ILE A 41 -7.95 -2.96 -10.23
CA ILE A 41 -8.35 -4.01 -9.29
C ILE A 41 -8.25 -3.55 -7.83
N GLY A 42 -7.33 -2.65 -7.50
CA GLY A 42 -7.02 -2.30 -6.13
C GLY A 42 -5.63 -1.72 -5.96
N ALA A 43 -5.10 -1.85 -4.74
CA ALA A 43 -3.75 -1.41 -4.37
C ALA A 43 -3.04 -2.49 -3.55
N VAL A 44 -1.73 -2.59 -3.70
CA VAL A 44 -0.85 -3.37 -2.82
C VAL A 44 0.01 -2.38 -2.03
N ASN A 45 -0.06 -2.50 -0.70
CA ASN A 45 0.79 -1.74 0.20
C ASN A 45 1.81 -2.67 0.85
N LEU A 46 3.03 -2.16 1.03
CA LEU A 46 4.07 -2.83 1.82
C LEU A 46 4.03 -2.31 3.26
N GLY A 47 4.81 -2.93 4.14
CA GLY A 47 5.13 -2.35 5.44
C GLY A 47 6.57 -1.82 5.43
N ALA A 48 6.79 -0.65 6.00
CA ALA A 48 8.11 -0.04 6.14
C ALA A 48 8.20 0.78 7.43
N ILE A 49 9.43 1.15 7.79
CA ILE A 49 9.74 1.88 9.02
C ILE A 49 9.58 3.38 8.77
N ALA A 50 8.60 4.03 9.40
CA ALA A 50 8.26 5.43 9.11
C ALA A 50 9.44 6.40 9.27
N ASN A 51 10.23 6.24 10.34
CA ASN A 51 11.38 7.10 10.63
C ASN A 51 12.55 6.94 9.64
N SER A 52 12.51 5.93 8.77
CA SER A 52 13.52 5.72 7.73
C SER A 52 13.16 6.41 6.40
N LEU A 53 11.96 6.98 6.27
CA LEU A 53 11.56 7.70 5.07
C LEU A 53 12.46 8.91 4.86
N ASN A 54 13.14 8.93 3.72
CA ASN A 54 13.97 10.02 3.26
C ASN A 54 13.48 10.48 1.88
N ILE A 55 12.99 11.71 1.79
CA ILE A 55 12.56 12.30 0.52
C ILE A 55 13.78 12.89 -0.17
N ILE A 56 14.19 12.29 -1.29
CA ILE A 56 15.37 12.69 -2.07
C ILE A 56 15.08 13.98 -2.84
N LYS A 57 13.91 14.08 -3.47
CA LYS A 57 13.45 15.32 -4.15
C LYS A 57 11.93 15.39 -4.27
N GLY A 58 11.42 16.58 -4.57
CA GLY A 58 10.00 16.81 -4.86
C GLY A 58 9.08 16.91 -3.65
N LYS A 59 9.62 17.30 -2.48
CA LYS A 59 8.85 17.43 -1.24
C LYS A 59 7.64 18.37 -1.37
N ASP A 60 7.80 19.43 -2.15
CA ASP A 60 6.78 20.42 -2.51
C ASP A 60 5.67 19.88 -3.42
N LEU A 61 5.96 18.79 -4.16
CA LEU A 61 4.98 18.11 -5.02
C LEU A 61 4.16 17.06 -4.26
N ILE A 62 4.44 16.79 -2.98
CA ILE A 62 3.72 15.78 -2.21
C ILE A 62 2.49 16.43 -1.57
N LYS A 63 1.31 15.93 -1.94
CA LYS A 63 0.05 16.30 -1.29
C LYS A 63 -0.51 15.13 -0.48
N LYS A 64 -1.30 15.47 0.52
CA LYS A 64 -1.95 14.53 1.43
C LYS A 64 -3.45 14.49 1.19
N TYR A 65 -4.02 13.29 1.19
CA TYR A 65 -5.45 13.05 1.05
C TYR A 65 -5.94 12.03 2.08
N SER A 66 -6.97 12.38 2.84
CA SER A 66 -7.68 11.42 3.70
C SER A 66 -8.91 10.93 2.95
N ALA A 67 -8.99 9.62 2.71
CA ALA A 67 -10.10 9.04 1.97
C ALA A 67 -11.40 9.07 2.79
N ILE A 68 -12.53 9.00 2.08
CA ILE A 68 -13.86 8.88 2.68
C ILE A 68 -14.31 7.41 2.62
N LYS A 69 -14.38 6.83 3.81
CA LYS A 69 -15.24 5.74 4.26
C LYS A 69 -16.68 5.68 3.79
N ASP A 70 -17.16 4.57 3.25
CA ASP A 70 -18.62 4.32 3.15
C ASP A 70 -19.41 5.49 2.53
N ARG A 71 -18.79 6.12 1.52
CA ARG A 71 -19.25 7.40 0.98
C ARG A 71 -20.68 7.30 0.45
N GLY A 72 -21.54 8.20 0.91
CA GLY A 72 -22.96 8.26 0.56
C GLY A 72 -23.87 7.33 1.37
N THR A 73 -23.37 6.70 2.44
CA THR A 73 -24.18 5.93 3.40
C THR A 73 -24.28 6.66 4.76
N PRO A 74 -25.18 6.22 5.67
CA PRO A 74 -25.24 6.75 7.03
C PRO A 74 -23.95 6.57 7.85
N ASP A 75 -23.07 5.64 7.45
CA ASP A 75 -21.81 5.33 8.11
C ASP A 75 -20.61 6.06 7.47
N GLU A 76 -20.87 7.07 6.63
CA GLU A 76 -19.82 7.86 5.97
C GLU A 76 -18.87 8.49 6.99
N GLN A 77 -17.57 8.27 6.83
CA GLN A 77 -16.57 8.88 7.69
C GLN A 77 -15.24 9.12 6.98
N ARG A 78 -14.54 10.18 7.39
CA ARG A 78 -13.17 10.44 6.96
C ARG A 78 -12.22 9.43 7.61
N CYS A 79 -11.33 8.83 6.82
CA CYS A 79 -10.27 7.96 7.35
C CYS A 79 -9.20 8.80 8.07
N SER A 80 -8.64 8.26 9.15
CA SER A 80 -7.47 8.81 9.84
C SER A 80 -6.21 8.77 8.97
N SER A 81 -6.06 7.70 8.20
CA SER A 81 -4.91 7.48 7.33
C SER A 81 -4.75 8.54 6.23
N GLU A 82 -3.53 9.07 6.12
CA GLU A 82 -3.08 10.03 5.14
C GLU A 82 -2.44 9.31 3.94
N ARG A 83 -2.99 9.55 2.75
CA ARG A 83 -2.42 9.11 1.49
C ARG A 83 -1.57 10.22 0.90
N ASN A 84 -0.29 9.93 0.69
CA ASN A 84 0.67 10.85 0.11
C ASN A 84 0.81 10.54 -1.38
N PHE A 85 0.68 11.55 -2.23
CA PHE A 85 0.69 11.39 -3.68
C PHE A 85 1.38 12.56 -4.36
N CYS A 86 1.93 12.32 -5.55
CA CYS A 86 2.50 13.38 -6.37
C CYS A 86 1.39 14.25 -6.97
N SER A 87 1.43 15.55 -6.74
CA SER A 87 0.43 16.49 -7.26
C SER A 87 0.47 16.69 -8.77
N ASN A 88 1.57 16.30 -9.43
CA ASN A 88 1.73 16.47 -10.88
C ASN A 88 1.16 15.28 -11.67
N CYS A 89 1.47 14.05 -11.25
CA CYS A 89 1.07 12.84 -11.98
C CYS A 89 0.07 11.94 -11.23
N SER A 90 -0.32 12.31 -10.01
CA SER A 90 -1.23 11.55 -9.16
C SER A 90 -0.74 10.16 -8.74
N THR A 91 0.55 9.83 -8.91
CA THR A 91 1.10 8.59 -8.36
C THR A 91 0.95 8.56 -6.85
N MET A 92 0.29 7.52 -6.36
CA MET A 92 0.17 7.22 -4.95
C MET A 92 1.52 6.70 -4.44
N LEU A 93 2.07 7.36 -3.42
CA LEU A 93 3.43 7.09 -2.93
C LEU A 93 3.39 6.18 -1.69
N TRP A 94 2.73 6.64 -0.63
CA TRP A 94 2.56 5.87 0.61
C TRP A 94 1.33 6.29 1.39
N LEU A 95 0.93 5.42 2.32
CA LEU A 95 -0.06 5.67 3.36
C LEU A 95 0.64 5.78 4.72
N TRP A 96 0.20 6.70 5.56
CA TRP A 96 0.64 6.84 6.95
C TRP A 96 -0.57 7.12 7.84
N ASP A 97 -0.57 6.63 9.08
CA ASP A 97 -1.63 6.89 10.04
C ASP A 97 -1.03 7.23 11.40
N HIS A 98 -1.55 8.28 12.04
CA HIS A 98 -1.03 8.78 13.32
C HIS A 98 -1.26 7.82 14.48
N HIS A 99 -2.16 6.84 14.35
CA HIS A 99 -2.36 5.80 15.37
C HIS A 99 -1.20 4.79 15.42
N TRP A 100 -0.43 4.65 14.32
CA TRP A 100 0.75 3.78 14.22
C TRP A 100 1.92 4.59 13.63
N PRO A 101 2.44 5.58 14.38
CA PRO A 101 3.40 6.56 13.84
C PRO A 101 4.72 5.94 13.37
N GLU A 102 5.07 4.76 13.88
CA GLU A 102 6.25 3.97 13.52
C GLU A 102 6.13 3.25 12.17
N LEU A 103 4.91 3.09 11.66
CA LEU A 103 4.64 2.36 10.41
C LEU A 103 4.33 3.32 9.26
N ILE A 104 4.89 2.99 8.09
CA ILE A 104 4.54 3.62 6.83
C ILE A 104 4.31 2.55 5.77
N HIS A 105 3.34 2.80 4.90
CA HIS A 105 2.85 1.80 3.95
C HIS A 105 3.03 2.29 2.52
N PRO A 106 4.21 2.13 1.90
CA PRO A 106 4.41 2.52 0.51
C PRO A 106 3.50 1.69 -0.41
N PHE A 107 3.04 2.29 -1.50
CA PHE A 107 2.39 1.54 -2.57
C PHE A 107 3.46 0.78 -3.33
N ALA A 108 3.29 -0.53 -3.53
CA ALA A 108 4.26 -1.34 -4.27
C ALA A 108 4.49 -0.79 -5.70
N SER A 109 3.46 -0.16 -6.28
CA SER A 109 3.53 0.50 -7.59
C SER A 109 4.40 1.76 -7.66
N ALA A 110 4.86 2.27 -6.52
CA ALA A 110 5.75 3.43 -6.44
C ALA A 110 7.17 3.06 -6.01
N ILE A 111 7.48 1.76 -5.90
CA ILE A 111 8.80 1.25 -5.57
C ILE A 111 9.52 0.83 -6.85
N ASP A 112 10.72 1.37 -7.06
CA ASP A 112 11.58 1.09 -8.21
C ASP A 112 12.58 -0.03 -7.92
N THR A 113 12.91 -0.25 -6.64
CA THR A 113 13.69 -1.42 -6.22
C THR A 113 12.98 -2.71 -6.61
N GLU A 114 13.71 -3.67 -7.18
CA GLU A 114 13.17 -4.99 -7.53
C GLU A 114 12.64 -5.70 -6.26
N LEU A 115 11.32 -5.86 -6.20
CA LEU A 115 10.63 -6.47 -5.06
C LEU A 115 10.63 -7.99 -5.18
N PRO A 116 10.69 -8.74 -4.05
CA PRO A 116 10.51 -10.18 -4.07
C PRO A 116 9.14 -10.56 -4.64
N VAL A 117 9.07 -11.66 -5.38
CA VAL A 117 7.82 -12.14 -5.97
C VAL A 117 7.05 -12.97 -4.92
N PRO A 118 5.77 -12.64 -4.62
CA PRO A 118 4.98 -13.45 -3.71
C PRO A 118 4.56 -14.77 -4.36
N ASP A 119 4.74 -15.88 -3.64
CA ASP A 119 4.23 -17.21 -4.06
C ASP A 119 2.70 -17.31 -4.01
N GLU A 120 2.05 -16.45 -3.21
CA GLU A 120 0.61 -16.38 -3.06
C GLU A 120 0.16 -14.93 -2.86
N MET A 121 -0.92 -14.55 -3.54
CA MET A 121 -1.60 -13.28 -3.29
C MET A 121 -2.67 -13.43 -2.19
N VAL A 122 -2.65 -12.54 -1.21
CA VAL A 122 -3.74 -12.39 -0.22
C VAL A 122 -4.66 -11.27 -0.69
N CYS A 123 -5.81 -11.65 -1.24
CA CYS A 123 -6.80 -10.74 -1.80
C CYS A 123 -7.85 -10.38 -0.73
N ILE A 124 -7.90 -9.11 -0.32
CA ILE A 124 -8.78 -8.63 0.76
C ILE A 124 -9.88 -7.72 0.26
N MET A 125 -10.92 -7.55 1.08
CA MET A 125 -12.09 -6.70 0.82
C MET A 125 -12.96 -7.19 -0.35
N ASN A 126 -13.12 -8.52 -0.49
CA ASN A 126 -13.96 -9.13 -1.52
C ASN A 126 -15.42 -8.66 -1.45
N GLY A 127 -15.96 -8.42 -0.25
CA GLY A 127 -17.34 -7.93 -0.08
C GLY A 127 -17.56 -6.51 -0.63
N SER A 128 -16.49 -5.72 -0.77
CA SER A 128 -16.53 -4.39 -1.40
C SER A 128 -16.21 -4.43 -2.90
N LYS A 129 -15.73 -5.57 -3.41
CA LYS A 129 -15.24 -5.71 -4.79
C LYS A 129 -16.42 -5.92 -5.75
N PRO A 130 -16.57 -5.11 -6.81
CA PRO A 130 -17.61 -5.31 -7.80
C PRO A 130 -17.34 -6.59 -8.61
N ALA A 131 -18.41 -7.17 -9.18
CA ALA A 131 -18.32 -8.42 -9.94
C ALA A 131 -17.38 -8.33 -11.18
N TRP A 132 -17.28 -7.15 -11.80
CA TRP A 132 -16.41 -6.95 -12.97
C TRP A 132 -14.91 -6.95 -12.63
N ALA A 133 -14.53 -6.65 -11.39
CA ALA A 133 -13.14 -6.67 -10.96
C ALA A 133 -12.70 -8.12 -10.70
N ARG A 134 -11.80 -8.62 -11.53
CA ARG A 134 -11.27 -9.99 -11.44
C ARG A 134 -10.04 -10.03 -10.55
N TRP A 135 -9.90 -11.09 -9.76
CA TRP A 135 -8.70 -11.33 -8.99
C TRP A 135 -7.53 -11.74 -9.90
N PRO A 136 -6.27 -11.49 -9.50
CA PRO A 136 -5.11 -11.95 -10.25
C PRO A 136 -5.13 -13.47 -10.41
N GLU A 137 -4.54 -13.95 -11.50
CA GLU A 137 -4.32 -15.38 -11.74
C GLU A 137 -3.26 -15.94 -10.76
N GLY A 138 -3.15 -17.27 -10.70
CA GLY A 138 -2.23 -17.94 -9.77
C GLY A 138 -2.81 -18.20 -8.37
N LYS A 139 -1.93 -18.65 -7.47
CA LYS A 139 -2.25 -19.04 -6.09
C LYS A 139 -2.68 -17.81 -5.30
N LYS A 140 -3.84 -17.91 -4.65
CA LYS A 140 -4.41 -16.82 -3.86
C LYS A 140 -5.36 -17.30 -2.79
N SER A 141 -5.47 -16.53 -1.72
CA SER A 141 -6.55 -16.59 -0.75
C SER A 141 -7.41 -15.32 -0.87
N VAL A 142 -8.73 -15.47 -0.69
CA VAL A 142 -9.69 -14.38 -0.85
C VAL A 142 -10.46 -14.20 0.45
N HIS A 143 -10.51 -12.97 0.94
CA HIS A 143 -11.13 -12.61 2.21
C HIS A 143 -12.24 -11.57 1.98
N GLU A 144 -13.39 -11.75 2.62
CA GLU A 144 -14.52 -10.80 2.53
C GLU A 144 -14.16 -9.41 3.04
N VAL A 145 -13.39 -9.37 4.11
CA VAL A 145 -12.79 -8.17 4.70
C VAL A 145 -11.27 -8.35 4.78
N TYR A 146 -10.65 -8.24 5.95
CA TYR A 146 -9.25 -8.56 6.21
C TYR A 146 -9.09 -10.02 6.64
N GLY A 147 -7.91 -10.59 6.38
CA GLY A 147 -7.50 -11.85 7.01
C GLY A 147 -7.05 -11.65 8.46
N GLU A 148 -6.66 -12.73 9.13
CA GLU A 148 -6.24 -12.72 10.54
C GLU A 148 -4.79 -12.28 10.76
N GLU A 149 -3.96 -12.33 9.71
CA GLU A 149 -2.52 -12.08 9.79
C GLU A 149 -2.19 -10.60 9.56
N SER A 150 -1.29 -10.05 10.39
CA SER A 150 -0.66 -8.77 10.13
C SER A 150 0.37 -8.87 8.99
N LEU A 151 0.76 -7.74 8.40
CA LEU A 151 1.84 -7.69 7.40
C LEU A 151 3.11 -8.38 7.92
N GLU A 152 3.52 -8.05 9.15
CA GLU A 152 4.67 -8.66 9.80
C GLU A 152 4.46 -10.17 10.05
N GLY A 153 3.29 -10.56 10.58
CA GLY A 153 2.98 -11.95 10.90
C GLY A 153 3.02 -12.85 9.67
N TRP A 154 2.46 -12.39 8.56
CA TRP A 154 2.51 -13.10 7.29
C TRP A 154 3.95 -13.28 6.81
N HIS A 155 4.76 -12.22 6.81
CA HIS A 155 6.16 -12.29 6.37
C HIS A 155 6.99 -13.23 7.25
N LYS A 156 6.83 -13.17 8.58
CA LYS A 156 7.53 -14.07 9.52
C LYS A 156 7.16 -15.53 9.29
N LYS A 157 5.87 -15.83 9.14
CA LYS A 157 5.37 -17.19 8.89
C LYS A 157 5.92 -17.80 7.59
N HIS A 158 6.13 -16.98 6.57
CA HIS A 158 6.63 -17.42 5.27
C HIS A 158 8.17 -17.35 5.15
N GLY A 159 8.88 -16.94 6.21
CA GLY A 159 10.34 -16.79 6.16
C GLY A 159 10.81 -15.64 5.24
N LEU A 160 9.95 -14.65 5.04
CA LEU A 160 10.16 -13.50 4.14
C LEU A 160 10.33 -12.18 4.91
N PHE A 161 10.55 -12.25 6.22
CA PHE A 161 10.82 -11.10 7.07
C PHE A 161 12.30 -10.72 7.02
N PHE A 162 12.58 -9.44 6.76
CA PHE A 162 13.95 -8.92 6.64
C PHE A 162 14.33 -8.26 7.97
N GLU A 163 15.12 -8.95 8.79
CA GLU A 163 15.44 -8.55 10.18
C GLU A 163 15.94 -7.13 10.35
#